data_AF-A0A7V9E1Y6-F1
#
_entry.id   AF-A0A7V9E1Y6-F1
#
_cell.length_a   1.000
_cell.length_b   1.000
_cell.length_c   1.000
_cell.angle_alpha   90.00
_cell.angle_beta   90.00
_cell.angle_gamma   90.00
#
_symmetry.space_group_name_H-M   'P 1'
#
loop_
_entity.id
_entity.type
_entity.pdbx_description
1 polymer ?
#
loop_
_entity_poly.entity_id
_entity_poly.type
_entity_poly.pdbx_seq_one_letter_code
_entity_poly.pdbx_strand_id
1 'polypeptide(L)'
;MLRTAVLRGLGLANDGPVSVTVGDADGERTADLEPIPFDTYTDWAGDYGMLRLPERADTRYLADNDAVLRYDTVPGGVYIRYLEVRRPTPDVLAALRPIVAGDGVQRVILDIRQNPGGDNHNIPALTQLLAHFRFHHPEGDVVVITDRVTFSAAANLATDLEALFDPG
;
A
#
# COMPACT_ATOMS: atom_id res chain seq x y z
N MET A 1 16.43 5.58 -9.18
CA MET A 1 16.69 4.29 -9.83
C MET A 1 17.59 4.56 -11.03
N LEU A 2 18.86 4.18 -10.96
CA LEU A 2 19.83 4.45 -12.02
C LEU A 2 19.64 3.38 -13.11
N ARG A 3 19.08 3.76 -14.26
CA ARG A 3 18.88 2.84 -15.39
C ARG A 3 20.06 3.01 -16.33
N THR A 4 20.73 1.93 -16.72
CA THR A 4 21.81 1.99 -17.72
C THR A 4 21.34 2.57 -19.05
N ALA A 5 20.08 2.35 -19.43
CA ALA A 5 19.45 3.03 -20.57
C ALA A 5 19.32 4.57 -20.40
N VAL A 6 19.05 5.06 -19.18
CA VAL A 6 19.02 6.50 -18.88
C VAL A 6 20.43 7.07 -18.89
N LEU A 7 21.41 6.36 -18.32
CA LEU A 7 22.81 6.77 -18.38
C LEU A 7 23.32 6.85 -19.82
N ARG A 8 23.01 5.84 -20.65
CA ARG A 8 23.34 5.83 -22.08
C ARG A 8 22.63 6.94 -22.84
N GLY A 9 21.33 7.15 -22.59
CA GLY A 9 20.56 8.23 -23.19
C GLY A 9 21.08 9.64 -22.81
N LEU A 10 21.68 9.78 -21.63
CA LEU A 10 22.35 10.99 -21.17
C LEU A 10 23.82 11.09 -21.58
N GLY A 11 24.36 10.09 -22.30
CA GLY A 11 25.78 10.03 -22.69
C GLY A 11 26.75 9.79 -21.53
N LEU A 12 26.25 9.32 -20.39
CA LEU A 12 27.01 9.08 -19.15
C LEU A 12 27.57 7.66 -19.05
N ALA A 13 27.20 6.76 -19.97
CA ALA A 13 27.70 5.39 -20.02
C ALA A 13 27.68 4.86 -21.46
N ASN A 14 28.59 3.92 -21.76
CA ASN A 14 28.59 3.14 -23.00
C ASN A 14 27.73 1.86 -22.83
N ASP A 15 27.66 1.07 -23.90
CA ASP A 15 27.15 -0.30 -23.82
C ASP A 15 28.04 -1.19 -22.95
N GLY A 16 27.41 -2.08 -22.20
CA GLY A 16 28.08 -2.96 -21.22
C GLY A 16 27.83 -2.59 -19.75
N PRO A 17 28.60 -3.20 -18.83
CA PRO A 17 28.54 -2.91 -17.40
C PRO A 17 28.85 -1.43 -17.10
N VAL A 18 28.25 -0.91 -16.03
CA VAL A 18 28.53 0.47 -15.55
C VAL A 18 29.13 0.38 -14.16
N SER A 19 30.34 0.90 -14.00
CA SER A 19 30.97 1.03 -12.68
C SER A 19 30.32 2.17 -11.91
N VAL A 20 29.80 1.87 -10.72
CA VAL A 20 29.23 2.86 -9.80
C VAL A 20 30.04 2.85 -8.51
N THR A 21 30.58 4.00 -8.14
CA THR A 21 31.18 4.22 -6.82
C THR A 21 30.13 4.80 -5.88
N VAL A 22 29.93 4.14 -4.75
CA VAL A 22 29.06 4.59 -3.66
C VAL A 22 29.93 4.90 -2.46
N GLY A 23 29.80 6.11 -1.91
CA GLY A 23 30.41 6.48 -0.64
C GLY A 23 29.41 6.37 0.50
N ASP A 24 29.82 5.75 1.60
CA ASP A 24 29.09 5.74 2.88
C ASP A 24 30.05 6.01 4.05
N ALA A 25 29.58 5.85 5.30
CA ALA A 25 30.38 6.14 6.49
C ALA A 25 31.62 5.25 6.63
N ASP A 26 31.65 4.10 5.94
CA ASP A 26 32.76 3.14 5.98
C ASP A 26 33.76 3.35 4.82
N GLY A 27 33.50 4.33 3.94
CA GLY A 27 34.38 4.72 2.84
C GLY A 27 33.71 4.60 1.46
N GLU A 28 34.54 4.57 0.42
CA GLU A 28 34.07 4.38 -0.96
C GLU A 28 34.15 2.91 -1.38
N ARG A 29 33.09 2.43 -2.03
CA ARG A 29 33.05 1.12 -2.67
C ARG A 29 32.62 1.26 -4.13
N THR A 30 33.38 0.65 -5.03
CA THR A 30 33.03 0.58 -6.46
C THR A 30 32.45 -0.80 -6.77
N ALA A 31 31.33 -0.82 -7.48
CA ALA A 31 30.71 -2.03 -7.99
C ALA A 31 30.43 -1.89 -9.48
N ASP A 32 30.76 -2.93 -10.26
CA ASP A 32 30.33 -3.04 -11.65
C ASP A 32 28.90 -3.56 -11.69
N LEU A 33 28.00 -2.77 -12.26
CA LEU A 33 26.59 -3.12 -12.37
C LEU A 33 26.32 -3.67 -13.77
N GLU A 34 25.92 -4.95 -13.84
CA GLU A 34 25.34 -5.49 -15.07
C GLU A 34 23.89 -5.01 -15.25
N PRO A 35 23.52 -4.53 -16.46
CA PRO A 35 22.12 -4.31 -16.79
C PRO A 35 21.32 -5.62 -16.66
N ILE A 36 20.23 -5.59 -15.92
CA ILE A 36 19.24 -6.68 -15.94
C ILE A 36 18.22 -6.45 -17.06
N PRO A 37 17.74 -7.52 -17.73
CA PRO A 37 16.60 -7.41 -18.64
C PRO A 37 15.38 -6.80 -17.95
N PHE A 38 14.56 -6.06 -18.70
CA PHE A 38 13.39 -5.40 -18.13
C PHE A 38 12.40 -6.41 -17.53
N ASP A 39 12.19 -7.55 -18.20
CA ASP A 39 11.30 -8.60 -17.72
C ASP A 39 11.79 -9.17 -16.37
N THR A 40 13.11 -9.38 -16.23
CA THR A 40 13.72 -9.80 -14.95
C THR A 40 13.53 -8.74 -13.86
N TYR A 41 13.64 -7.47 -14.22
CA TYR A 41 13.35 -6.38 -13.29
C TYR A 41 11.87 -6.39 -12.89
N THR A 42 10.92 -6.55 -13.81
CA THR A 42 9.48 -6.55 -13.48
C THR A 42 9.07 -7.77 -12.67
N ASP A 43 9.65 -8.94 -12.96
CA ASP A 43 9.44 -10.16 -12.17
C ASP A 43 9.87 -9.97 -10.72
N TRP A 44 10.99 -9.25 -10.51
CA TRP A 44 11.49 -8.95 -9.18
C TRP A 44 10.78 -7.75 -8.51
N ALA A 45 10.52 -6.69 -9.27
CA ALA A 45 10.06 -5.39 -8.79
C ALA A 45 8.53 -5.24 -8.80
N GLY A 46 7.80 -6.23 -9.31
CA GLY A 46 6.36 -6.14 -9.52
C GLY A 46 5.98 -5.16 -10.64
N ASP A 47 4.70 -5.22 -11.04
CA ASP A 47 4.15 -4.32 -12.04
C ASP A 47 4.39 -2.85 -11.68
N TYR A 48 4.84 -2.06 -12.66
CA TYR A 48 5.19 -0.64 -12.50
C TYR A 48 6.26 -0.35 -11.42
N GLY A 49 7.06 -1.34 -11.00
CA GLY A 49 8.04 -1.18 -9.93
C GLY A 49 7.43 -1.16 -8.52
N MET A 50 6.18 -1.63 -8.39
CA MET A 50 5.46 -1.79 -7.14
C MET A 50 5.88 -3.09 -6.46
N LEU A 51 7.08 -3.08 -5.85
CA LEU A 51 7.67 -4.26 -5.24
C LEU A 51 6.75 -4.78 -4.12
N ARG A 52 6.04 -5.87 -4.42
CA ARG A 52 5.23 -6.61 -3.46
C ARG A 52 6.18 -7.35 -2.52
N LEU A 53 6.04 -7.09 -1.23
CA LEU A 53 6.78 -7.80 -0.21
C LEU A 53 6.28 -9.25 -0.15
N PRO A 54 7.19 -10.22 0.07
CA PRO A 54 6.81 -11.62 0.18
C PRO A 54 5.88 -11.83 1.37
N GLU A 55 5.03 -12.86 1.27
CA GLU A 55 4.15 -13.27 2.36
C GLU A 55 4.98 -13.68 3.58
N ARG A 56 4.51 -13.27 4.76
CA ARG A 56 5.16 -13.53 6.04
C ARG A 56 4.12 -13.74 7.13
N ALA A 57 3.91 -15.00 7.53
CA ALA A 57 2.92 -15.37 8.54
C ALA A 57 3.15 -14.71 9.92
N ASP A 58 4.39 -14.35 10.25
CA ASP A 58 4.76 -13.63 11.49
C ASP A 58 4.41 -12.13 11.46
N THR A 59 4.08 -11.60 10.28
CA THR A 59 3.92 -10.18 10.04
C THR A 59 2.50 -9.91 9.57
N ARG A 60 1.64 -9.41 10.47
CA ARG A 60 0.19 -9.31 10.25
C ARG A 60 -0.23 -8.78 8.88
N TYR A 61 0.34 -7.70 8.37
CA TYR A 61 -0.09 -7.09 7.09
C TYR A 61 0.41 -7.84 5.84
N LEU A 62 1.32 -8.80 6.02
CA LEU A 62 1.88 -9.70 5.02
C LEU A 62 1.46 -11.16 5.20
N ALA A 63 0.63 -11.48 6.20
CA ALA A 63 0.25 -12.86 6.54
C ALA A 63 -0.81 -13.47 5.60
N ASP A 64 -1.41 -12.65 4.72
CA ASP A 64 -2.34 -13.05 3.67
C ASP A 64 -2.38 -11.91 2.65
N ASN A 65 -1.87 -12.21 1.45
CA ASN A 65 -1.78 -11.30 0.31
C ASN A 65 -2.72 -11.71 -0.85
N ASP A 66 -3.70 -12.60 -0.60
CA ASP A 66 -4.66 -13.02 -1.62
C ASP A 66 -6.02 -12.33 -1.46
N ALA A 67 -6.41 -12.02 -0.22
CA ALA A 67 -7.67 -11.33 0.06
C ALA A 67 -7.60 -9.82 -0.29
N VAL A 68 -8.52 -9.36 -1.15
CA VAL A 68 -8.68 -7.92 -1.47
C VAL A 68 -8.96 -7.11 -0.21
N LEU A 69 -9.90 -7.58 0.63
CA LEU A 69 -10.22 -6.98 1.91
C LEU A 69 -10.35 -8.08 2.96
N ARG A 70 -9.66 -7.90 4.08
CA ARG A 70 -9.85 -8.70 5.30
C ARG A 70 -9.84 -7.80 6.52
N TYR A 71 -10.33 -8.31 7.63
CA TYR A 71 -10.40 -7.56 8.87
C TYR A 71 -10.17 -8.46 10.07
N ASP A 72 -9.66 -7.86 11.15
CA ASP A 72 -9.45 -8.49 12.44
C ASP A 72 -9.97 -7.53 13.53
N THR A 73 -10.62 -8.07 14.55
CA THR A 73 -10.88 -7.29 15.77
C THR A 73 -9.58 -7.14 16.55
N VAL A 74 -9.30 -5.93 17.01
CA VAL A 74 -8.16 -5.61 17.88
C VAL A 74 -8.67 -4.98 19.18
N PRO A 75 -7.86 -4.93 20.25
CA PRO A 75 -8.28 -4.23 21.46
C PRO A 75 -8.73 -2.79 21.16
N GLY A 76 -10.00 -2.49 21.47
CA GLY A 76 -10.61 -1.18 21.26
C GLY A 76 -10.90 -0.81 19.80
N GLY A 77 -10.81 -1.74 18.83
CA GLY A 77 -10.97 -1.37 17.44
C GLY A 77 -11.06 -2.50 16.43
N VAL A 78 -11.02 -2.11 15.15
CA VAL A 78 -11.00 -3.02 14.01
C VAL A 78 -9.82 -2.68 13.11
N TYR A 79 -9.01 -3.67 12.79
CA TYR A 79 -7.97 -3.58 11.77
C TYR A 79 -8.55 -4.06 10.45
N ILE A 80 -8.49 -3.23 9.41
CA ILE A 80 -8.94 -3.53 8.05
C ILE A 80 -7.72 -3.48 7.14
N ARG A 81 -7.45 -4.59 6.47
CA ARG A 81 -6.43 -4.68 5.43
C ARG A 81 -7.12 -4.59 4.08
N TYR A 82 -6.76 -3.61 3.26
CA TYR A 82 -7.29 -3.42 1.92
C TYR A 82 -6.15 -3.40 0.89
N LEU A 83 -5.96 -4.53 0.21
CA LEU A 83 -4.77 -4.86 -0.57
C LEU A 83 -4.80 -4.29 -1.99
N GLU A 84 -5.99 -4.02 -2.52
CA GLU A 84 -6.21 -3.48 -3.86
C GLU A 84 -7.53 -2.71 -3.87
N VAL A 85 -7.62 -1.59 -4.59
CA VAL A 85 -8.86 -0.84 -4.75
C VAL A 85 -9.79 -1.56 -5.74
N ARG A 86 -10.39 -2.63 -5.27
CA ARG A 86 -11.36 -3.46 -5.99
C ARG A 86 -12.56 -3.70 -5.10
N ARG A 87 -13.71 -3.93 -5.74
CA ARG A 87 -14.95 -4.21 -5.02
C ARG A 87 -14.75 -5.32 -3.98
N PRO A 88 -14.84 -5.03 -2.67
CA PRO A 88 -14.85 -6.08 -1.67
C PRO A 88 -16.07 -6.98 -1.88
N THR A 89 -15.99 -8.24 -1.45
CA THR A 89 -17.15 -9.12 -1.54
C THR A 89 -18.29 -8.56 -0.68
N PRO A 90 -19.56 -8.62 -1.17
CA PRO A 90 -20.70 -8.11 -0.41
C PRO A 90 -20.80 -8.71 1.00
N ASP A 91 -20.49 -10.00 1.14
CA ASP A 91 -20.54 -10.72 2.41
C ASP A 91 -19.54 -10.16 3.44
N VAL A 92 -18.33 -9.82 3.00
CA VAL A 92 -17.31 -9.23 3.88
C VAL A 92 -17.76 -7.85 4.37
N LEU A 93 -18.34 -7.02 3.49
CA LEU A 93 -18.86 -5.70 3.91
C LEU A 93 -20.08 -5.84 4.83
N ALA A 94 -20.98 -6.78 4.54
CA ALA A 94 -22.15 -7.05 5.36
C ALA A 94 -21.78 -7.54 6.76
N ALA A 95 -20.73 -8.38 6.87
CA ALA A 95 -20.21 -8.84 8.15
C ALA A 95 -19.45 -7.75 8.91
N LEU A 96 -18.70 -6.91 8.22
CA LEU A 96 -17.89 -5.85 8.83
C LEU A 96 -18.73 -4.66 9.32
N ARG A 97 -19.83 -4.35 8.65
CA ARG A 97 -20.71 -3.22 8.98
C ARG A 97 -21.22 -3.21 10.44
N PRO A 98 -21.83 -4.28 10.98
CA PRO A 98 -22.24 -4.30 12.38
C PRO A 98 -21.05 -4.30 13.36
N ILE A 99 -19.89 -4.82 12.96
CA ILE A 99 -18.69 -4.84 13.81
C ILE A 99 -18.20 -3.42 14.04
N VAL A 100 -18.05 -2.61 12.97
CA VAL A 100 -17.60 -1.23 13.09
C VAL A 100 -18.62 -0.30 13.74
N ALA A 101 -19.86 -0.76 13.98
CA ALA A 101 -20.88 0.01 14.69
C ALA A 101 -21.04 -0.43 16.17
N GLY A 102 -20.27 -1.41 16.62
CA GLY A 102 -20.39 -1.95 17.97
C GLY A 102 -19.81 -1.02 19.04
N ASP A 103 -20.49 -0.90 20.19
CA ASP A 103 -20.15 0.03 21.29
C ASP A 103 -18.71 -0.08 21.83
N GLY A 104 -18.03 -1.21 21.60
CA GLY A 104 -16.63 -1.43 22.00
C GLY A 104 -15.57 -0.95 20.99
N VAL A 105 -15.98 -0.43 19.83
CA VAL A 105 -15.06 0.02 18.78
C VAL A 105 -14.81 1.52 18.92
N GLN A 106 -13.58 1.88 19.27
CA GLN A 106 -13.14 3.27 19.38
C GLN A 106 -12.24 3.68 18.23
N ARG A 107 -11.71 2.71 17.47
CA ARG A 107 -10.77 2.95 16.39
C ARG A 107 -10.97 2.00 15.22
N VAL A 108 -10.86 2.53 14.00
CA VAL A 108 -10.65 1.75 12.79
C VAL A 108 -9.24 2.02 12.26
N ILE A 109 -8.45 0.97 12.07
CA ILE A 109 -7.13 1.04 11.44
C ILE A 109 -7.27 0.51 10.02
N LEU A 110 -7.20 1.39 9.03
CA LEU A 110 -7.19 1.04 7.62
C LEU A 110 -5.75 0.93 7.11
N ASP A 111 -5.33 -0.28 6.78
CA ASP A 111 -4.00 -0.58 6.24
C ASP A 111 -4.04 -0.79 4.73
N ILE A 112 -3.56 0.21 3.99
CA ILE A 112 -3.44 0.24 2.53
C ILE A 112 -1.97 0.24 2.09
N ARG A 113 -1.04 -0.23 2.95
CA ARG A 113 0.33 -0.55 2.51
C ARG A 113 0.30 -1.56 1.40
N GLN A 114 1.29 -1.60 0.52
CA GLN A 114 1.34 -2.54 -0.59
C GLN A 114 0.10 -2.49 -1.51
N ASN A 115 -0.72 -1.43 -1.50
CA ASN A 115 -1.90 -1.31 -2.35
C ASN A 115 -1.59 -0.41 -3.57
N PRO A 116 -1.33 -0.97 -4.76
CA PRO A 116 -0.91 -0.21 -5.94
C PRO A 116 -2.06 0.59 -6.58
N GLY A 117 -3.27 0.51 -6.02
CA GLY A 117 -4.48 1.13 -6.55
C GLY A 117 -5.44 0.09 -7.12
N GLY A 118 -6.09 0.43 -8.22
CA GLY A 118 -7.19 -0.32 -8.80
C GLY A 118 -8.20 0.63 -9.44
N ASP A 119 -9.49 0.35 -9.25
CA ASP A 119 -10.58 1.07 -9.85
C ASP A 119 -11.26 2.03 -8.84
N ASN A 120 -11.17 3.33 -9.11
CA ASN A 120 -11.74 4.40 -8.30
C ASN A 120 -13.26 4.25 -8.05
N HIS A 121 -14.01 3.57 -8.92
CA HIS A 121 -15.44 3.34 -8.70
C HIS A 121 -15.73 2.48 -7.45
N ASN A 122 -14.71 1.81 -6.89
CA ASN A 122 -14.83 0.99 -5.69
C ASN A 122 -14.47 1.73 -4.40
N ILE A 123 -13.91 2.95 -4.47
CA ILE A 123 -13.62 3.79 -3.30
C ILE A 123 -14.87 4.01 -2.42
N PRO A 124 -16.06 4.31 -2.98
CA PRO A 124 -17.26 4.55 -2.18
C PRO A 124 -17.63 3.42 -1.22
N ALA A 125 -17.30 2.17 -1.55
CA ALA A 125 -17.62 1.03 -0.69
C ALA A 125 -16.93 1.15 0.68
N LEU A 126 -15.67 1.60 0.69
CA LEU A 126 -14.90 1.73 1.92
C LEU A 126 -15.15 3.06 2.62
N THR A 127 -15.28 4.17 1.88
CA THR A 127 -15.59 5.47 2.49
C THR A 127 -16.96 5.47 3.15
N GLN A 128 -17.97 4.80 2.57
CA GLN A 128 -19.29 4.64 3.20
C GLN A 128 -19.25 3.77 4.47
N LEU A 129 -18.41 2.74 4.51
CA LEU A 129 -18.20 1.94 5.72
C LEU A 129 -17.57 2.78 6.83
N LEU A 130 -16.57 3.60 6.52
CA LEU A 130 -15.90 4.45 7.50
C LEU A 130 -16.78 5.63 7.94
N ALA A 131 -17.58 6.21 7.03
CA ALA A 131 -18.62 7.16 7.39
C ALA A 131 -19.67 6.54 8.33
N HIS A 132 -20.02 5.27 8.11
CA HIS A 132 -20.91 4.53 9.02
C HIS A 132 -20.28 4.35 10.41
N PHE A 133 -18.99 4.00 10.50
CA PHE A 133 -18.25 3.99 11.76
C PHE A 133 -18.33 5.35 12.46
N ARG A 134 -18.02 6.44 11.75
CA ARG A 134 -18.05 7.81 12.32
C ARG A 134 -19.43 8.23 12.82
N PHE A 135 -20.48 7.81 12.14
CA PHE A 135 -21.85 8.07 12.56
C PHE A 135 -22.16 7.45 13.93
N HIS A 136 -21.70 6.21 14.18
CA HIS A 136 -21.90 5.52 15.46
C HIS A 136 -20.88 5.93 16.52
N HIS A 137 -19.69 6.35 16.11
CA HIS A 137 -18.57 6.69 16.98
C HIS A 137 -18.03 8.08 16.59
N PRO A 138 -18.70 9.17 16.97
CA PRO A 138 -18.30 10.53 16.57
C PRO A 138 -16.89 10.91 17.06
N GLU A 139 -16.52 10.41 18.25
CA GLU A 139 -15.18 10.55 18.85
C GLU A 139 -14.22 9.43 18.43
N GLY A 140 -14.64 8.57 17.50
CA GLY A 140 -13.87 7.43 17.05
C GLY A 140 -12.76 7.81 16.07
N ASP A 141 -11.60 7.20 16.25
CA ASP A 141 -10.41 7.44 15.42
C ASP A 141 -10.44 6.60 14.14
N VAL A 142 -10.07 7.20 13.01
CA VAL A 142 -9.71 6.47 11.80
C VAL A 142 -8.23 6.69 11.54
N VAL A 143 -7.44 5.62 11.54
CA VAL A 143 -6.00 5.66 11.26
C VAL A 143 -5.75 4.99 9.93
N VAL A 144 -5.15 5.71 8.99
CA VAL A 144 -4.78 5.16 7.67
C VAL A 144 -3.27 4.91 7.63
N ILE A 145 -2.86 3.70 7.26
CA ILE A 145 -1.44 3.31 7.12
C ILE A 145 -1.11 3.13 5.65
N THR A 146 -0.11 3.86 5.17
CA THR A 146 0.38 3.84 3.79
C THR A 146 1.85 3.40 3.73
N ASP A 147 2.33 3.05 2.54
CA ASP A 147 3.76 2.88 2.25
C ASP A 147 4.11 3.36 0.85
N ARG A 148 5.36 3.13 0.42
CA ARG A 148 5.85 3.50 -0.92
C ARG A 148 5.10 2.86 -2.09
N VAL A 149 4.28 1.84 -1.84
CA VAL A 149 3.50 1.12 -2.85
C VAL A 149 2.04 1.59 -2.86
N THR A 150 1.59 2.34 -1.84
CA THR A 150 0.27 3.00 -1.86
C THR A 150 0.21 4.00 -3.02
N PHE A 151 -0.49 3.64 -4.10
CA PHE A 151 -0.46 4.38 -5.36
C PHE A 151 -1.84 4.44 -6.05
N SER A 152 -1.98 5.34 -7.03
CA SER A 152 -3.17 5.49 -7.89
C SER A 152 -4.46 5.60 -7.07
N ALA A 153 -5.46 4.75 -7.32
CA ALA A 153 -6.73 4.76 -6.60
C ALA A 153 -6.59 4.61 -5.07
N ALA A 154 -5.53 3.96 -4.58
CA ALA A 154 -5.27 3.84 -3.14
C ALA A 154 -4.81 5.18 -2.54
N ALA A 155 -4.04 5.96 -3.29
CA ALA A 155 -3.67 7.31 -2.90
C ALA A 155 -4.89 8.25 -2.91
N ASN A 156 -5.75 8.14 -3.93
CA ASN A 156 -7.02 8.87 -3.98
C ASN A 156 -7.91 8.55 -2.77
N LEU A 157 -8.05 7.26 -2.43
CA LEU A 157 -8.77 6.84 -1.23
C LEU A 157 -8.19 7.48 0.05
N ALA A 158 -6.86 7.54 0.19
CA ALA A 158 -6.24 8.18 1.35
C ALA A 158 -6.58 9.67 1.42
N THR A 159 -6.52 10.38 0.29
CA THR A 159 -6.89 11.80 0.19
C THR A 159 -8.38 12.03 0.49
N ASP A 160 -9.27 11.18 -0.03
CA ASP A 160 -10.71 11.27 0.23
C ASP A 160 -11.02 11.07 1.73
N LEU A 161 -10.28 10.17 2.39
CA LEU A 161 -10.43 9.94 3.83
C LEU A 161 -9.87 11.09 4.66
N GLU A 162 -8.74 11.67 4.27
CA GLU A 162 -8.21 12.88 4.91
C GLU A 162 -9.26 14.00 4.85
N ALA A 163 -9.85 14.27 3.69
CA ALA A 163 -10.90 15.29 3.55
C ALA A 163 -12.17 14.98 4.37
N LEU A 164 -12.51 13.70 4.56
CA LEU A 164 -13.69 13.28 5.32
C LEU A 164 -13.49 13.37 6.84
N PHE A 165 -12.27 13.14 7.32
CA PHE A 165 -11.98 12.95 8.74
C PHE A 165 -11.14 14.05 9.38
N ASP A 166 -10.44 14.84 8.57
CA ASP A 166 -9.60 15.97 8.99
C ASP A 166 -9.72 17.15 7.98
N PRO A 167 -10.88 17.83 7.92
CA PRO A 167 -11.13 18.88 6.94
C PRO A 167 -10.34 20.19 7.17
N GLY A 168 -9.55 20.29 8.23
CA GLY A 168 -8.88 21.52 8.67
C GLY A 168 -9.75 22.45 9.52
#